data_AF-G2MBT0-F1
#
_entry.id   AF-G2MBT0-F1
#
_cell.length_a   1.000
_cell.length_b   1.000
_cell.length_c   1.000
_cell.angle_alpha   90.00
_cell.angle_beta   90.00
_cell.angle_gamma   90.00
#
_symmetry.space_group_name_H-M   'P 1'
#
loop_
_entity.id
_entity.type
_entity.pdbx_description
1 polymer ?
#
loop_
_entity_poly.entity_id
_entity_poly.type
_entity_poly.pdbx_seq_one_letter_code
_entity_poly.pdbx_strand_id
1 'polypeptide(L)'
;MGSITYILHLIDDEKSLRKLQEFVIIDGQQRITTLMLLLKAIETKILNEEIKKEIDGLLNLSEQKLRLKPIKSDKEAFDLAMQNRSHEIQGVSHIRNNYKFFTKELDNYIRKGVRIEEIYGAFLRLKIVAIGLELGEDDPQVVFESINATGVQLKGLDLIRNYLMMGENSDNQNRLYSTYWVPLENWLGERDLNDFIKTYLRIYFEKKLSEGEREVYYALKDHHRDNFPNDIQGLMSDMREYGRIYQIFLDRDHYFLHRGDPQQLANLRLRIKDLMKVKFGVAKPFILRCARDFEEGKLDYENFCEILQILISYFVRRSVCGEPAPALTELLYSLYRQLGEDVSADALKRYLGKSVGRTAFPNDDKIKAAFLVRNAYAANQVCKFILLEIEKLSNAEPPKEENLEVEHFYPKTPTQEWRDMVGDYFTFEQDCLNNFGNLTLSGQNQKLGNKSYEAKIELMEQYSSLHLNDYFINNTHSWGIEEVRARSEYLADQFCQVGLFKDLPKEYRTREINKTLDDDLTNHNLQSVKLPNHQRKTARNAKELVSAVIDYLLENAREAFESYTDDESQRYIYWDKAKAQLRDRDGTLVVPFEKYGFYFVSGASLQNMGSNLRDLILGCDLDPRDFIVG
;
A
#
# COMPACT_ATOMS: atom_id res chain seq x y z
N MET A 1 -42.23 4.21 -16.04
CA MET A 1 -42.52 3.71 -14.69
C MET A 1 -41.19 3.32 -14.09
N GLY A 2 -40.79 3.96 -12.98
CA GLY A 2 -39.60 3.57 -12.22
C GLY A 2 -40.00 2.67 -11.05
N SER A 3 -39.02 2.01 -10.45
CA SER A 3 -39.19 1.33 -9.15
C SER A 3 -38.67 2.20 -8.00
N ILE A 4 -39.06 1.88 -6.78
CA ILE A 4 -38.39 2.28 -5.54
C ILE A 4 -38.23 0.98 -4.73
N THR A 5 -37.03 0.70 -4.28
CA THR A 5 -36.76 -0.46 -3.42
C THR A 5 -36.48 0.03 -2.01
N TYR A 6 -37.08 -0.60 -1.01
CA TYR A 6 -36.94 -0.19 0.39
C TYR A 6 -36.94 -1.39 1.34
N ILE A 7 -36.40 -1.17 2.54
CA ILE A 7 -36.52 -2.07 3.70
C ILE A 7 -37.55 -1.50 4.65
N LEU A 8 -38.44 -2.37 5.15
CA LEU A 8 -39.35 -2.02 6.23
C LEU A 8 -38.70 -2.34 7.58
N HIS A 9 -38.46 -1.30 8.38
CA HIS A 9 -38.03 -1.44 9.77
C HIS A 9 -39.21 -1.21 10.71
N LEU A 10 -39.29 -2.02 11.77
CA LEU A 10 -40.21 -1.84 12.88
C LEU A 10 -39.44 -1.26 14.06
N ILE A 11 -39.72 -0.01 14.41
CA ILE A 11 -39.05 0.73 15.49
C ILE A 11 -39.99 0.79 16.69
N ASP A 12 -39.46 0.55 17.89
CA ASP A 12 -40.22 0.71 19.11
C ASP A 12 -40.43 2.21 19.41
N ASP A 13 -41.68 2.63 19.59
CA ASP A 13 -42.02 3.99 19.99
C ASP A 13 -41.81 4.11 21.50
N GLU A 14 -40.80 4.88 21.95
CA GLU A 14 -40.55 5.10 23.38
C GLU A 14 -41.75 5.68 24.13
N LYS A 15 -42.76 6.22 23.43
CA LYS A 15 -43.97 6.81 24.01
C LYS A 15 -45.24 5.98 23.80
N SER A 16 -45.19 4.83 23.12
CA SER A 16 -46.36 3.95 22.98
C SER A 16 -46.00 2.48 22.77
N LEU A 17 -46.91 1.57 23.12
CA LEU A 17 -46.77 0.13 22.84
C LEU A 17 -46.88 -0.22 21.34
N ARG A 18 -46.94 0.77 20.42
CA ARG A 18 -47.05 0.54 18.98
C ARG A 18 -45.66 0.62 18.34
N LYS A 19 -45.37 -0.34 17.46
CA LYS A 19 -44.19 -0.27 16.60
C LYS A 19 -44.44 0.70 15.45
N LEU A 20 -43.57 1.68 15.27
CA LEU A 20 -43.56 2.58 14.13
C LEU A 20 -42.93 1.87 12.92
N GLN A 21 -43.56 2.04 11.75
CA GLN A 21 -43.03 1.55 10.48
C GLN A 21 -42.15 2.62 9.84
N GLU A 22 -40.90 2.28 9.60
CA GLU A 22 -39.91 3.09 8.88
C GLU A 22 -39.57 2.44 7.53
N PHE A 23 -39.47 3.25 6.48
CA PHE A 23 -39.19 2.82 5.11
C PHE A 23 -37.80 3.34 4.69
N VAL A 24 -36.79 2.48 4.74
CA VAL A 24 -35.42 2.83 4.35
C VAL A 24 -35.24 2.52 2.88
N ILE A 25 -35.12 3.54 2.03
CA ILE A 25 -34.93 3.37 0.58
C ILE A 25 -33.55 2.78 0.31
N ILE A 26 -33.43 1.74 -0.49
CA ILE A 26 -32.13 1.18 -0.95
C ILE A 26 -31.82 1.64 -2.39
N ASP A 27 -32.84 1.73 -3.24
CA ASP A 27 -32.72 2.24 -4.62
C ASP A 27 -33.92 3.13 -4.97
N GLY A 28 -33.68 4.12 -5.83
CA GLY A 28 -34.70 5.06 -6.29
C GLY A 28 -34.65 6.42 -5.61
N GLN A 29 -33.63 6.71 -4.80
CA GLN A 29 -33.46 8.01 -4.15
C GLN A 29 -33.46 9.17 -5.15
N GLN A 30 -32.66 9.09 -6.22
CA GLN A 30 -32.60 10.15 -7.24
C GLN A 30 -33.96 10.40 -7.89
N ARG A 31 -34.77 9.34 -8.06
CA ARG A 31 -36.15 9.44 -8.59
C ARG A 31 -37.05 10.17 -7.60
N ILE A 32 -37.01 9.79 -6.32
CA ILE A 32 -37.78 10.45 -5.25
C ILE A 32 -37.39 11.92 -5.14
N THR A 33 -36.10 12.23 -5.05
CA THR A 33 -35.59 13.61 -4.98
C THR A 33 -36.09 14.43 -6.18
N THR A 34 -36.06 13.86 -7.38
CA THR A 34 -36.54 14.54 -8.60
C THR A 34 -38.04 14.81 -8.56
N LEU A 35 -38.84 13.83 -8.11
CA LEU A 35 -40.29 14.00 -7.95
C LEU A 35 -40.63 15.03 -6.87
N MET A 36 -39.88 15.05 -5.76
CA MET A 36 -40.05 16.04 -4.69
C MET A 36 -39.72 17.45 -5.18
N LEU A 37 -38.63 17.63 -5.93
CA LEU A 37 -38.28 18.94 -6.51
C LEU A 37 -39.34 19.43 -7.50
N LEU A 38 -39.89 18.56 -8.34
CA LEU A 38 -40.99 18.90 -9.23
C LEU A 38 -42.25 19.28 -8.44
N LEU A 39 -42.62 18.47 -7.45
CA LEU A 39 -43.79 18.71 -6.61
C LEU A 39 -43.66 20.03 -5.83
N LYS A 40 -42.46 20.34 -5.32
CA LYS A 40 -42.16 21.63 -4.70
C LYS A 40 -42.28 22.79 -5.69
N ALA A 41 -41.80 22.62 -6.92
CA ALA A 41 -41.95 23.65 -7.94
C ALA A 41 -43.43 23.90 -8.28
N ILE A 42 -44.27 22.86 -8.29
CA ILE A 42 -45.73 22.96 -8.47
C ILE A 42 -46.37 23.73 -7.29
N GLU A 43 -45.99 23.41 -6.04
CA GLU A 43 -46.47 24.08 -4.82
C GLU A 43 -46.27 25.59 -4.88
N THR A 44 -45.12 26.07 -5.38
CA THR A 44 -44.86 27.51 -5.50
C THR A 44 -45.71 28.24 -6.54
N LYS A 45 -46.39 27.51 -7.43
CA LYS A 45 -47.16 28.07 -8.56
C LYS A 45 -48.66 27.87 -8.39
N ILE A 46 -49.11 27.08 -7.42
CA ILE A 46 -50.53 26.80 -7.18
C ILE A 46 -51.16 27.91 -6.34
N LEU A 47 -52.37 28.33 -6.73
CA LEU A 47 -53.14 29.34 -6.00
C LEU A 47 -54.20 28.72 -5.09
N ASN A 48 -54.57 27.46 -5.34
CA ASN A 48 -55.55 26.73 -4.53
C ASN A 48 -54.90 26.27 -3.22
N GLU A 49 -55.32 26.87 -2.10
CA GLU A 49 -54.81 26.59 -0.76
C GLU A 49 -55.07 25.15 -0.27
N GLU A 50 -56.13 24.49 -0.72
CA GLU A 50 -56.39 23.08 -0.36
C GLU A 50 -55.37 22.15 -1.02
N ILE A 51 -55.12 22.34 -2.32
CA ILE A 51 -54.12 21.55 -3.06
C ILE A 51 -52.72 21.87 -2.54
N LYS A 52 -52.46 23.13 -2.18
CA LYS A 52 -51.18 23.53 -1.58
C LYS A 52 -50.92 22.78 -0.26
N LYS A 53 -51.92 22.70 0.62
CA LYS A 53 -51.84 21.90 1.86
C LYS A 53 -51.67 20.42 1.60
N GLU A 54 -52.32 19.88 0.58
CA GLU A 54 -52.15 18.48 0.16
C GLU A 54 -50.69 18.22 -0.26
N ILE A 55 -50.13 19.09 -1.09
CA ILE A 55 -48.73 19.01 -1.53
C ILE A 55 -47.78 19.14 -0.34
N ASP A 56 -47.99 20.11 0.55
CA ASP A 56 -47.20 20.28 1.76
C ASP A 56 -47.27 19.03 2.66
N GLY A 57 -48.44 18.39 2.75
CA GLY A 57 -48.60 17.12 3.45
C GLY A 57 -47.76 15.99 2.85
N LEU A 58 -47.73 15.87 1.52
CA LEU A 58 -46.91 14.88 0.80
C LEU A 58 -45.41 15.15 0.98
N LEU A 59 -44.99 16.42 0.96
CA LEU A 59 -43.60 16.81 1.18
C LEU A 59 -43.18 16.56 2.65
N ASN A 60 -44.04 16.85 3.63
CA ASN A 60 -43.73 16.66 5.06
C ASN A 60 -43.73 15.19 5.51
N LEU A 61 -44.56 14.33 4.91
CA LEU A 61 -44.55 12.88 5.19
C LEU A 61 -43.21 12.22 4.80
N SER A 62 -42.52 12.78 3.81
CA SER A 62 -41.23 12.28 3.37
C SER A 62 -40.09 12.57 4.38
N GLU A 63 -40.13 13.71 5.08
CA GLU A 63 -39.13 14.08 6.10
C GLU A 63 -39.13 13.14 7.31
N GLN A 64 -40.30 12.57 7.63
CA GLN A 64 -40.49 11.71 8.81
C GLN A 64 -40.28 10.21 8.54
N LYS A 65 -40.35 9.73 7.29
CA LYS A 65 -40.39 8.27 7.00
C LYS A 65 -39.50 7.76 5.86
N LEU A 66 -38.94 8.62 5.01
CA LEU A 66 -38.10 8.22 3.87
C LEU A 66 -36.70 8.82 4.03
N ARG A 67 -35.78 8.06 4.61
CA ARG A 67 -34.43 8.54 4.92
C ARG A 67 -33.39 7.65 4.26
N LEU A 68 -32.88 8.10 3.11
CA LEU A 68 -31.49 7.79 2.74
C LEU A 68 -30.81 9.11 2.37
N LYS A 69 -29.64 9.34 2.98
CA LYS A 69 -28.97 10.65 2.98
C LYS A 69 -28.20 10.88 1.68
N PRO A 70 -28.46 11.97 0.95
CA PRO A 70 -27.55 12.47 -0.07
C PRO A 70 -26.17 12.82 0.53
N ILE A 71 -25.17 13.04 -0.33
CA ILE A 71 -23.91 13.70 0.08
C ILE A 71 -24.27 14.97 0.87
N LYS A 72 -23.51 15.30 1.93
CA LYS A 72 -23.84 16.40 2.86
C LYS A 72 -24.23 17.71 2.13
N SER A 73 -23.49 18.06 1.08
CA SER A 73 -23.76 19.25 0.23
C SER A 73 -25.09 19.18 -0.52
N ASP A 74 -25.47 18.00 -1.02
CA ASP A 74 -26.74 17.80 -1.72
C ASP A 74 -27.92 17.82 -0.74
N LYS A 75 -27.73 17.33 0.49
CA LYS A 75 -28.74 17.44 1.54
C LYS A 75 -29.01 18.90 1.89
N GLU A 76 -27.98 19.68 2.16
CA GLU A 76 -28.12 21.12 2.48
C GLU A 76 -28.80 21.88 1.32
N ALA A 77 -28.40 21.60 0.07
CA ALA A 77 -29.02 22.21 -1.10
C ALA A 77 -30.50 21.81 -1.27
N PHE A 78 -30.84 20.56 -0.95
CA PHE A 78 -32.21 20.05 -0.98
C PHE A 78 -33.08 20.71 0.09
N ASP A 79 -32.60 20.78 1.33
CA ASP A 79 -33.31 21.42 2.45
C ASP A 79 -33.59 22.91 2.13
N LEU A 80 -32.60 23.63 1.57
CA LEU A 80 -32.78 25.00 1.11
C LEU A 80 -33.81 25.12 -0.02
N ALA A 81 -33.84 24.17 -0.97
CA ALA A 81 -34.85 24.15 -2.03
C ALA A 81 -36.26 23.92 -1.47
N MET A 82 -36.43 22.99 -0.53
CA MET A 82 -37.70 22.73 0.15
C MET A 82 -38.21 23.93 0.96
N GLN A 83 -37.31 24.74 1.51
CA GLN A 83 -37.63 25.98 2.24
C GLN A 83 -37.86 27.20 1.33
N ASN A 84 -37.89 27.04 0.00
CA ASN A 84 -37.94 28.16 -0.97
C ASN A 84 -36.73 29.12 -0.89
N ARG A 85 -35.61 28.64 -0.32
CA ARG A 85 -34.35 29.37 -0.12
C ARG A 85 -33.25 28.92 -1.08
N SER A 86 -33.63 28.37 -2.24
CA SER A 86 -32.68 27.86 -3.26
C SER A 86 -31.71 28.93 -3.83
N HIS A 87 -31.99 30.21 -3.59
CA HIS A 87 -31.11 31.32 -3.94
C HIS A 87 -29.87 31.41 -3.03
N GLU A 88 -29.94 30.87 -1.82
CA GLU A 88 -28.84 30.84 -0.83
C GLU A 88 -27.82 29.72 -1.10
N ILE A 89 -28.15 28.78 -1.99
CA ILE A 89 -27.24 27.70 -2.40
C ILE A 89 -26.03 28.30 -3.13
N GLN A 90 -24.87 28.22 -2.51
CA GLN A 90 -23.60 28.66 -3.08
C GLN A 90 -22.98 27.60 -3.99
N GLY A 91 -22.21 28.05 -4.99
CA GLY A 91 -21.51 27.16 -5.93
C GLY A 91 -22.42 26.46 -6.96
N VAL A 92 -21.86 25.43 -7.60
CA VAL A 92 -22.56 24.58 -8.58
C VAL A 92 -23.27 23.46 -7.80
N SER A 93 -24.59 23.35 -7.95
CA SER A 93 -25.40 22.30 -7.33
C SER A 93 -26.39 21.74 -8.33
N HIS A 94 -26.38 20.41 -8.50
CA HIS A 94 -27.34 19.71 -9.35
C HIS A 94 -28.77 19.86 -8.83
N ILE A 95 -28.97 19.86 -7.50
CA ILE A 95 -30.27 20.11 -6.88
C ILE A 95 -30.81 21.49 -7.27
N ARG A 96 -29.98 22.53 -7.14
CA ARG A 96 -30.35 23.91 -7.53
C ARG A 96 -30.70 24.00 -9.03
N ASN A 97 -29.89 23.37 -9.87
CA ASN A 97 -30.09 23.38 -11.32
C ASN A 97 -31.38 22.65 -11.73
N ASN A 98 -31.65 21.49 -11.12
CA ASN A 98 -32.86 20.70 -11.35
C ASN A 98 -34.11 21.45 -10.89
N TYR A 99 -34.06 22.07 -9.70
CA TYR A 99 -35.17 22.89 -9.20
C TYR A 99 -35.47 24.07 -10.15
N LYS A 100 -34.43 24.82 -10.54
CA LYS A 100 -34.56 25.92 -11.52
C LYS A 100 -35.12 25.46 -12.86
N PHE A 101 -34.68 24.29 -13.34
CA PHE A 101 -35.21 23.69 -14.56
C PHE A 101 -36.73 23.47 -14.45
N PHE A 102 -37.20 22.84 -13.37
CA PHE A 102 -38.63 22.62 -13.17
C PHE A 102 -39.42 23.91 -13.10
N THR A 103 -38.97 24.90 -12.33
CA THR A 103 -39.66 26.21 -12.26
C THR A 103 -39.77 26.85 -13.65
N LYS A 104 -38.68 26.83 -14.44
CA LYS A 104 -38.65 27.39 -15.79
C LYS A 104 -39.60 26.67 -16.75
N GLU A 105 -39.61 25.34 -16.72
CA GLU A 105 -40.49 24.55 -17.58
C GLU A 105 -41.97 24.72 -17.21
N LEU A 106 -42.29 24.76 -15.92
CA LEU A 106 -43.65 25.08 -15.45
C LEU A 106 -44.09 26.46 -15.98
N ASP A 107 -43.24 27.49 -15.88
CA ASP A 107 -43.55 28.82 -16.44
C ASP A 107 -43.79 28.78 -17.96
N ASN A 108 -43.05 27.94 -18.70
CA ASN A 108 -43.26 27.76 -20.13
C ASN A 108 -44.62 27.10 -20.44
N TYR A 109 -45.04 26.09 -19.68
CA TYR A 109 -46.34 25.45 -19.86
C TYR A 109 -47.50 26.37 -19.47
N ILE A 110 -47.35 27.13 -18.38
CA ILE A 110 -48.34 28.13 -17.95
C ILE A 110 -48.52 29.22 -19.03
N ARG A 111 -47.43 29.72 -19.61
CA ARG A 111 -47.49 30.69 -20.73
C ARG A 111 -48.18 30.14 -21.98
N LYS A 112 -48.14 28.81 -22.18
CA LYS A 112 -48.86 28.13 -23.27
C LYS A 112 -50.34 27.86 -22.96
N GLY A 113 -50.83 28.29 -21.79
CA GLY A 113 -52.23 28.18 -21.39
C GLY A 113 -52.59 26.92 -20.61
N VAL A 114 -51.61 26.08 -20.23
CA VAL A 114 -51.85 24.90 -19.38
C VAL A 114 -52.01 25.35 -17.93
N ARG A 115 -53.09 24.94 -17.26
CA ARG A 115 -53.28 25.28 -15.85
C ARG A 115 -52.39 24.41 -14.96
N ILE A 116 -51.88 24.98 -13.88
CA ILE A 116 -50.97 24.28 -12.96
C ILE A 116 -51.65 23.06 -12.32
N GLU A 117 -52.97 23.12 -12.11
CA GLU A 117 -53.79 22.02 -11.59
C GLU A 117 -53.85 20.83 -12.57
N GLU A 118 -53.78 21.08 -13.88
CA GLU A 118 -53.73 20.01 -14.89
C GLU A 118 -52.38 19.29 -14.87
N ILE A 119 -51.30 20.03 -14.60
CA ILE A 119 -49.96 19.48 -14.41
C ILE A 119 -49.91 18.66 -13.11
N TYR A 120 -50.48 19.17 -12.01
CA TYR A 120 -50.61 18.41 -10.77
C TYR A 120 -51.45 17.13 -10.96
N GLY A 121 -52.59 17.22 -11.66
CA GLY A 121 -53.38 16.04 -12.03
C GLY A 121 -52.64 15.07 -12.95
N ALA A 122 -51.68 15.52 -13.77
CA ALA A 122 -50.77 14.65 -14.49
C ALA A 122 -49.73 13.98 -13.57
N PHE A 123 -49.18 14.73 -12.62
CA PHE A 123 -48.26 14.19 -11.61
C PHE A 123 -48.90 13.06 -10.79
N LEU A 124 -50.15 13.22 -10.35
CA LEU A 124 -50.89 12.19 -9.61
C LEU A 124 -51.17 10.91 -10.40
N ARG A 125 -51.06 10.95 -11.73
CA ARG A 125 -51.20 9.77 -12.59
C ARG A 125 -49.90 8.97 -12.74
N LEU A 126 -48.79 9.46 -12.18
CA LEU A 126 -47.53 8.73 -12.17
C LEU A 126 -47.66 7.45 -11.34
N LYS A 127 -47.23 6.33 -11.91
CA LYS A 127 -47.17 5.04 -11.21
C LYS A 127 -45.72 4.65 -10.95
N ILE A 128 -45.46 4.26 -9.70
CA ILE A 128 -44.16 3.77 -9.24
C ILE A 128 -44.37 2.36 -8.70
N VAL A 129 -43.46 1.45 -9.06
CA VAL A 129 -43.44 0.10 -8.49
C VAL A 129 -42.66 0.17 -7.18
N ALA A 130 -43.31 -0.14 -6.06
CA ALA A 130 -42.67 -0.19 -4.76
C ALA A 130 -42.28 -1.64 -4.45
N ILE A 131 -41.00 -1.89 -4.20
CA ILE A 131 -40.44 -3.21 -3.88
C ILE A 131 -39.99 -3.15 -2.42
N GLY A 132 -40.71 -3.82 -1.53
CA GLY A 132 -40.32 -3.98 -0.13
C GLY A 132 -39.45 -5.22 0.02
N LEU A 133 -38.36 -5.11 0.77
CA LEU A 133 -37.51 -6.22 1.16
C LEU A 133 -37.72 -6.57 2.63
N GLU A 134 -37.73 -7.87 2.92
CA GLU A 134 -37.84 -8.40 4.28
C GLU A 134 -36.47 -8.77 4.85
N LEU A 135 -36.06 -8.12 5.94
CA LEU A 135 -34.78 -8.38 6.60
C LEU A 135 -34.70 -9.83 7.07
N GLY A 136 -33.68 -10.54 6.61
CA GLY A 136 -33.40 -11.94 6.97
C GLY A 136 -33.93 -12.96 5.98
N GLU A 137 -34.91 -12.61 5.15
CA GLU A 137 -35.35 -13.43 4.00
C GLU A 137 -34.69 -12.95 2.71
N ASP A 138 -34.74 -11.64 2.47
CA ASP A 138 -34.06 -10.99 1.36
C ASP A 138 -32.66 -10.54 1.77
N ASP A 139 -31.74 -10.54 0.80
CA ASP A 139 -30.44 -9.86 0.93
C ASP A 139 -30.53 -8.50 0.23
N PRO A 140 -30.64 -7.38 0.99
CA PRO A 140 -30.67 -6.02 0.44
C PRO A 140 -29.52 -5.71 -0.50
N GLN A 141 -28.34 -6.27 -0.23
CA GLN A 141 -27.16 -6.04 -1.03
C GLN A 141 -27.25 -6.69 -2.40
N VAL A 142 -27.69 -7.95 -2.47
CA VAL A 142 -27.86 -8.67 -3.74
C VAL A 142 -28.91 -7.98 -4.61
N VAL A 143 -30.01 -7.54 -3.99
CA VAL A 143 -31.06 -6.79 -4.69
C VAL A 143 -30.53 -5.45 -5.20
N PHE A 144 -29.79 -4.70 -4.37
CA PHE A 144 -29.18 -3.44 -4.78
C PHE A 144 -28.21 -3.62 -5.94
N GLU A 145 -27.32 -4.61 -5.88
CA GLU A 145 -26.34 -4.88 -6.94
C GLU A 145 -27.04 -5.25 -8.26
N SER A 146 -28.08 -6.07 -8.19
CA SER A 146 -28.89 -6.46 -9.35
C SER A 146 -29.58 -5.26 -9.99
N ILE A 147 -30.19 -4.38 -9.19
CA ILE A 147 -30.89 -3.19 -9.69
C ILE A 147 -29.89 -2.16 -10.24
N ASN A 148 -28.81 -1.88 -9.49
CA ASN A 148 -27.78 -0.93 -9.89
C ASN A 148 -27.07 -1.35 -11.19
N ALA A 149 -26.94 -2.66 -11.47
CA ALA A 149 -26.37 -3.16 -12.71
C ALA A 149 -27.19 -2.75 -13.96
N THR A 150 -28.50 -2.58 -13.82
CA THR A 150 -29.43 -2.26 -14.93
C THR A 150 -29.69 -0.77 -15.14
N GLY A 151 -29.29 0.09 -14.18
CA GLY A 151 -29.53 1.54 -14.19
C GLY A 151 -28.28 2.40 -14.40
N VAL A 152 -28.38 3.71 -14.07
CA VAL A 152 -27.20 4.57 -13.92
C VAL A 152 -26.44 4.11 -12.69
N GLN A 153 -25.28 3.51 -12.92
CA GLN A 153 -24.51 2.85 -11.89
C GLN A 153 -23.90 3.85 -10.91
N LEU A 154 -24.15 3.61 -9.62
CA LEU A 154 -23.33 4.17 -8.55
C LEU A 154 -21.88 3.69 -8.72
N LYS A 155 -20.93 4.54 -8.33
CA LYS A 155 -19.50 4.38 -8.62
C LYS A 155 -18.64 4.79 -7.42
N GLY A 156 -17.41 4.29 -7.40
CA GLY A 156 -16.40 4.63 -6.38
C GLY A 156 -16.91 4.60 -4.93
N LEU A 157 -16.72 5.71 -4.24
CA LEU A 157 -17.04 5.88 -2.82
C LEU A 157 -18.54 5.79 -2.51
N ASP A 158 -19.41 6.11 -3.47
CA ASP A 158 -20.86 6.02 -3.27
C ASP A 158 -21.32 4.56 -3.13
N LEU A 159 -20.72 3.63 -3.88
CA LEU A 159 -21.01 2.20 -3.73
C LEU A 159 -20.62 1.70 -2.35
N ILE A 160 -19.42 2.08 -1.90
CA ILE A 160 -18.88 1.71 -0.60
C ILE A 160 -19.76 2.28 0.52
N ARG A 161 -20.04 3.58 0.47
CA ARG A 161 -20.88 4.24 1.48
C ARG A 161 -22.25 3.59 1.60
N ASN A 162 -22.91 3.30 0.46
CA ASN A 162 -24.22 2.66 0.47
C ASN A 162 -24.14 1.27 1.11
N TYR A 163 -23.14 0.47 0.74
CA TYR A 163 -22.94 -0.85 1.34
C TYR A 163 -22.78 -0.79 2.86
N LEU A 164 -22.01 0.16 3.38
CA LEU A 164 -21.77 0.32 4.82
C LEU A 164 -23.03 0.69 5.63
N MET A 165 -24.13 1.08 4.97
CA MET A 165 -25.35 1.62 5.61
C MET A 165 -26.61 0.83 5.28
N MET A 166 -26.60 -0.02 4.25
CA MET A 166 -27.79 -0.53 3.57
C MET A 166 -28.74 -1.37 4.44
N GLY A 167 -28.21 -2.10 5.42
CA GLY A 167 -29.00 -2.97 6.30
C GLY A 167 -29.50 -2.30 7.59
N GLU A 168 -29.15 -1.04 7.81
CA GLU A 168 -29.41 -0.34 9.07
C GLU A 168 -30.66 0.55 8.99
N ASN A 169 -31.35 0.71 10.13
CA ASN A 169 -32.44 1.67 10.26
C ASN A 169 -31.91 3.12 10.20
N SER A 170 -32.79 4.13 10.06
CA SER A 170 -32.31 5.49 9.80
C SER A 170 -31.49 6.09 10.94
N ASP A 171 -31.81 5.76 12.19
CA ASP A 171 -31.07 6.26 13.36
C ASP A 171 -29.66 5.67 13.42
N ASN A 172 -29.51 4.38 13.14
CA ASN A 172 -28.20 3.75 13.02
C ASN A 172 -27.42 4.25 11.80
N GLN A 173 -28.05 4.40 10.63
CA GLN A 173 -27.39 5.02 9.48
C GLN A 173 -26.90 6.43 9.81
N ASN A 174 -27.71 7.21 10.54
CA ASN A 174 -27.33 8.55 10.98
C ASN A 174 -26.10 8.52 11.89
N ARG A 175 -26.09 7.61 12.87
CA ARG A 175 -24.98 7.41 13.80
C ARG A 175 -23.72 6.95 13.06
N LEU A 176 -23.81 5.92 12.23
CA LEU A 176 -22.67 5.37 11.48
C LEU A 176 -22.08 6.42 10.52
N TYR A 177 -22.94 7.12 9.78
CA TYR A 177 -22.52 8.15 8.83
C TYR A 177 -21.80 9.31 9.53
N SER A 178 -22.41 9.86 10.58
CA SER A 178 -21.84 10.99 11.32
C SER A 178 -20.59 10.64 12.12
N THR A 179 -20.53 9.42 12.68
CA THR A 179 -19.43 8.99 13.56
C THR A 179 -18.22 8.53 12.77
N TYR A 180 -18.42 7.82 11.65
CA TYR A 180 -17.33 7.15 10.92
C TYR A 180 -17.08 7.72 9.52
N TRP A 181 -18.11 7.92 8.70
CA TRP A 181 -17.92 8.32 7.31
C TRP A 181 -17.58 9.81 7.14
N VAL A 182 -18.34 10.69 7.78
CA VAL A 182 -18.13 12.15 7.69
C VAL A 182 -16.72 12.57 8.12
N PRO A 183 -16.14 12.03 9.21
CA PRO A 183 -14.74 12.33 9.54
C PRO A 183 -13.76 11.97 8.43
N LEU A 184 -13.92 10.80 7.80
CA LEU A 184 -13.06 10.37 6.68
C LEU A 184 -13.16 11.34 5.49
N GLU A 185 -14.38 11.74 5.11
CA GLU A 185 -14.60 12.74 4.05
C GLU A 185 -13.94 14.08 4.40
N ASN A 186 -14.10 14.56 5.64
CA ASN A 186 -13.55 15.84 6.07
C ASN A 186 -12.01 15.84 6.12
N TRP A 187 -11.42 14.75 6.61
CA TRP A 187 -9.96 14.62 6.76
C TRP A 187 -9.27 14.48 5.41
N LEU A 188 -9.78 13.62 4.54
CA LEU A 188 -9.08 13.22 3.32
C LEU A 188 -9.58 14.01 2.10
N GLY A 189 -10.87 14.31 2.02
CA GLY A 189 -11.50 14.74 0.77
C GLY A 189 -11.59 13.60 -0.24
N GLU A 190 -12.37 13.79 -1.30
CA GLU A 190 -12.78 12.71 -2.21
C GLU A 190 -11.61 11.97 -2.87
N ARG A 191 -10.61 12.71 -3.36
CA ARG A 191 -9.44 12.14 -4.05
C ARG A 191 -8.61 11.25 -3.11
N ASP A 192 -8.24 11.79 -1.95
CA ASP A 192 -7.36 11.07 -1.01
C ASP A 192 -8.11 9.97 -0.27
N LEU A 193 -9.44 10.10 -0.09
CA LEU A 193 -10.30 9.04 0.45
C LEU A 193 -10.30 7.82 -0.47
N ASN A 194 -10.36 8.00 -1.78
CA ASN A 194 -10.23 6.90 -2.74
C ASN A 194 -8.85 6.20 -2.66
N ASP A 195 -7.75 6.95 -2.56
CA ASP A 195 -6.41 6.36 -2.40
C ASP A 195 -6.23 5.67 -1.04
N PHE A 196 -6.84 6.23 0.00
CA PHE A 196 -6.88 5.66 1.34
C PHE A 196 -7.57 4.30 1.34
N ILE A 197 -8.78 4.15 0.78
CA ILE A 197 -9.49 2.86 0.76
C ILE A 197 -8.62 1.77 0.11
N LYS A 198 -7.96 2.10 -1.01
CA LYS A 198 -7.04 1.16 -1.68
C LYS A 198 -5.86 0.80 -0.78
N THR A 199 -5.28 1.77 -0.09
CA THR A 199 -4.17 1.56 0.84
C THR A 199 -4.60 0.74 2.07
N TYR A 200 -5.77 1.02 2.61
CA TYR A 200 -6.41 0.30 3.71
C TYR A 200 -6.62 -1.17 3.35
N LEU A 201 -7.20 -1.47 2.18
CA LEU A 201 -7.39 -2.85 1.75
C LEU A 201 -6.06 -3.58 1.49
N ARG A 202 -5.01 -2.88 1.03
CA ARG A 202 -3.67 -3.45 0.85
C ARG A 202 -3.02 -3.90 2.17
N ILE A 203 -3.42 -3.34 3.31
CA ILE A 203 -2.97 -3.78 4.65
C ILE A 203 -3.41 -5.24 4.91
N TYR A 204 -4.62 -5.59 4.49
CA TYR A 204 -5.23 -6.89 4.79
C TYR A 204 -4.97 -7.94 3.72
N PHE A 205 -4.99 -7.55 2.44
CA PHE A 205 -4.77 -8.49 1.34
C PHE A 205 -3.30 -8.75 1.02
N GLU A 206 -2.39 -7.86 1.46
CA GLU A 206 -0.93 -7.97 1.25
C GLU A 206 -0.52 -8.18 -0.22
N LYS A 207 -1.32 -7.67 -1.15
CA LYS A 207 -1.09 -7.81 -2.59
C LYS A 207 -1.52 -6.57 -3.34
N LYS A 208 -1.10 -6.48 -4.60
CA LYS A 208 -1.58 -5.43 -5.50
C LYS A 208 -3.10 -5.59 -5.71
N LEU A 209 -3.81 -4.50 -5.49
CA LEU A 209 -5.24 -4.41 -5.78
C LEU A 209 -5.47 -3.81 -7.17
N SER A 210 -6.63 -4.14 -7.75
CA SER A 210 -7.12 -3.48 -8.96
C SER A 210 -7.33 -1.98 -8.70
N GLU A 211 -7.17 -1.17 -9.76
CA GLU A 211 -7.47 0.26 -9.72
C GLU A 211 -8.92 0.57 -10.11
N GLY A 212 -9.69 -0.46 -10.54
CA GLY A 212 -11.10 -0.31 -10.88
C GLY A 212 -11.98 -0.19 -9.64
N GLU A 213 -12.90 0.76 -9.66
CA GLU A 213 -13.78 1.09 -8.53
C GLU A 213 -14.65 -0.09 -8.07
N ARG A 214 -15.10 -0.93 -9.02
CA ARG A 214 -15.92 -2.11 -8.70
C ARG A 214 -15.10 -3.18 -8.00
N GLU A 215 -13.90 -3.43 -8.48
CA GLU A 215 -13.00 -4.40 -7.88
C GLU A 215 -12.57 -3.97 -6.47
N VAL A 216 -12.38 -2.66 -6.25
CA VAL A 216 -12.14 -2.10 -4.91
C VAL A 216 -13.36 -2.33 -3.99
N TYR A 217 -14.57 -2.09 -4.51
CA TYR A 217 -15.81 -2.38 -3.78
C TYR A 217 -15.94 -3.86 -3.39
N TYR A 218 -15.70 -4.79 -4.31
CA TYR A 218 -15.74 -6.23 -4.01
C TYR A 218 -14.65 -6.64 -3.02
N ALA A 219 -13.44 -6.07 -3.14
CA ALA A 219 -12.37 -6.30 -2.17
C ALA A 219 -12.73 -5.80 -0.76
N LEU A 220 -13.46 -4.69 -0.65
CA LEU A 220 -13.98 -4.24 0.65
C LEU A 220 -15.02 -5.21 1.22
N LYS A 221 -15.91 -5.76 0.39
CA LYS A 221 -16.88 -6.79 0.82
C LYS A 221 -16.17 -8.05 1.33
N ASP A 222 -15.18 -8.53 0.58
CA ASP A 222 -14.38 -9.69 0.99
C ASP A 222 -13.69 -9.41 2.33
N HIS A 223 -13.09 -8.23 2.47
CA HIS A 223 -12.47 -7.80 3.73
C HIS A 223 -13.46 -7.75 4.90
N HIS A 224 -14.66 -7.19 4.70
CA HIS A 224 -15.73 -7.18 5.70
C HIS A 224 -16.12 -8.60 6.10
N ARG A 225 -16.37 -9.48 5.13
CA ARG A 225 -16.77 -10.88 5.39
C ARG A 225 -15.69 -11.63 6.18
N ASP A 226 -14.42 -11.46 5.80
CA ASP A 226 -13.33 -12.28 6.30
C ASP A 226 -12.79 -11.78 7.66
N ASN A 227 -12.84 -10.46 7.93
CA ASN A 227 -12.24 -9.86 9.12
C ASN A 227 -13.27 -9.26 10.11
N PHE A 228 -14.47 -8.96 9.66
CA PHE A 228 -15.52 -8.28 10.45
C PHE A 228 -16.90 -8.95 10.23
N PRO A 229 -17.02 -10.28 10.40
CA PRO A 229 -18.25 -10.99 10.07
C PRO A 229 -19.43 -10.46 10.88
N ASN A 230 -20.44 -9.93 10.18
CA ASN A 230 -21.62 -9.29 10.76
C ASN A 230 -21.32 -8.07 11.64
N ASP A 231 -20.16 -7.41 11.48
CA ASP A 231 -19.75 -6.25 12.29
C ASP A 231 -19.35 -5.06 11.40
N ILE A 232 -20.35 -4.43 10.78
CA ILE A 232 -20.14 -3.25 9.94
C ILE A 232 -19.58 -2.07 10.76
N GLN A 233 -19.96 -1.96 12.03
CA GLN A 233 -19.48 -0.90 12.90
C GLN A 233 -17.99 -1.09 13.22
N GLY A 234 -17.55 -2.31 13.48
CA GLY A 234 -16.13 -2.66 13.65
C GLY A 234 -15.31 -2.30 12.42
N LEU A 235 -15.77 -2.69 11.22
CA LEU A 235 -15.13 -2.32 9.96
C LEU A 235 -15.01 -0.79 9.81
N MET A 236 -16.11 -0.06 10.03
CA MET A 236 -16.12 1.39 9.91
C MET A 236 -15.24 2.08 10.96
N SER A 237 -15.18 1.52 12.18
CA SER A 237 -14.32 2.02 13.26
C SER A 237 -12.85 1.82 12.92
N ASP A 238 -12.49 0.64 12.44
CA ASP A 238 -11.14 0.30 12.00
C ASP A 238 -10.67 1.16 10.83
N MET A 239 -11.54 1.33 9.82
CA MET A 239 -11.30 2.20 8.68
C MET A 239 -11.17 3.66 9.10
N ARG A 240 -12.00 4.15 10.02
CA ARG A 240 -11.90 5.51 10.57
C ARG A 240 -10.55 5.74 11.24
N GLU A 241 -10.06 4.77 12.00
CA GLU A 241 -8.79 4.90 12.73
C GLU A 241 -7.60 4.95 11.78
N TYR A 242 -7.53 4.03 10.81
CA TYR A 242 -6.51 4.13 9.76
C TYR A 242 -6.64 5.39 8.92
N GLY A 243 -7.86 5.87 8.64
CA GLY A 243 -8.05 7.10 7.87
C GLY A 243 -7.62 8.35 8.63
N ARG A 244 -7.80 8.36 9.96
CA ARG A 244 -7.23 9.39 10.83
C ARG A 244 -5.71 9.43 10.71
N ILE A 245 -5.06 8.28 10.84
CA ILE A 245 -3.60 8.13 10.72
C ILE A 245 -3.14 8.43 9.30
N TYR A 246 -3.88 8.07 8.25
CA TYR A 246 -3.50 8.28 6.85
C TYR A 246 -3.17 9.73 6.49
N GLN A 247 -3.71 10.69 7.25
CA GLN A 247 -3.35 12.10 7.14
C GLN A 247 -1.84 12.36 7.29
N ILE A 248 -1.07 11.41 7.85
CA ILE A 248 0.40 11.47 7.92
C ILE A 248 1.05 11.71 6.55
N PHE A 249 0.44 11.24 5.46
CA PHE A 249 0.97 11.36 4.11
C PHE A 249 0.49 12.60 3.37
N LEU A 250 -0.41 13.37 3.96
CA LEU A 250 -0.97 14.57 3.36
C LEU A 250 -0.14 15.78 3.78
N ASP A 251 0.11 16.68 2.83
CA ASP A 251 0.83 17.94 3.07
C ASP A 251 -0.09 18.94 3.78
N ARG A 252 -0.46 18.64 5.02
CA ARG A 252 -1.34 19.46 5.86
C ARG A 252 -0.86 19.43 7.32
N ASP A 253 -0.93 20.57 8.00
CA ASP A 253 -0.52 20.73 9.41
C ASP A 253 -1.55 20.14 10.40
N HIS A 254 -1.78 18.82 10.35
CA HIS A 254 -2.70 18.13 11.26
C HIS A 254 -1.97 17.34 12.34
N TYR A 255 -2.59 17.26 13.52
CA TYR A 255 -2.20 16.35 14.59
C TYR A 255 -2.95 15.03 14.42
N PHE A 256 -2.26 14.01 13.93
CA PHE A 256 -2.83 12.72 13.53
C PHE A 256 -2.19 11.52 14.25
N LEU A 257 -1.13 11.75 15.02
CA LEU A 257 -0.60 10.82 16.01
C LEU A 257 -0.74 11.52 17.36
N HIS A 258 -1.27 10.82 18.36
CA HIS A 258 -1.45 11.34 19.71
C HIS A 258 -0.38 10.84 20.67
N ARG A 259 0.36 9.80 20.32
CA ARG A 259 1.45 9.28 21.15
C ARG A 259 2.78 9.93 20.79
N GLY A 260 3.60 10.19 21.81
CA GLY A 260 4.92 10.82 21.67
C GLY A 260 4.89 12.32 21.95
N ASP A 261 6.05 12.87 22.28
CA ASP A 261 6.18 14.30 22.54
C ASP A 261 6.19 15.13 21.23
N PRO A 262 6.01 16.46 21.29
CA PRO A 262 5.97 17.30 20.09
C PRO A 262 7.21 17.20 19.20
N GLN A 263 8.40 16.99 19.77
CA GLN A 263 9.64 16.89 19.02
C GLN A 263 9.72 15.55 18.28
N GLN A 264 9.36 14.46 18.95
CA GLN A 264 9.26 13.12 18.35
C GLN A 264 8.30 13.14 17.16
N LEU A 265 7.10 13.73 17.34
CA LEU A 265 6.10 13.83 16.28
C LEU A 265 6.58 14.70 15.11
N ALA A 266 7.29 15.80 15.37
CA ALA A 266 7.89 16.62 14.33
C ALA A 266 8.95 15.85 13.53
N ASN A 267 9.77 15.03 14.19
CA ASN A 267 10.78 14.21 13.54
C ASN A 267 10.15 13.12 12.66
N LEU A 268 9.11 12.42 13.15
CA LEU A 268 8.38 11.43 12.34
C LEU A 268 7.74 12.08 11.11
N ARG A 269 7.12 13.26 11.27
CA ARG A 269 6.56 14.05 10.17
C ARG A 269 7.61 14.37 9.11
N LEU A 270 8.80 14.77 9.53
CA LEU A 270 9.91 15.06 8.61
C LEU A 270 10.30 13.82 7.80
N ARG A 271 10.45 12.66 8.44
CA ARG A 271 10.77 11.40 7.75
C ARG A 271 9.65 10.95 6.80
N ILE A 272 8.39 11.13 7.18
CA ILE A 272 7.26 10.81 6.31
C ILE A 272 7.22 11.78 5.11
N LYS A 273 7.52 13.07 5.31
CA LYS A 273 7.67 14.03 4.22
C LYS A 273 8.80 13.62 3.27
N ASP A 274 9.93 13.16 3.77
CA ASP A 274 11.04 12.65 2.95
C ASP A 274 10.59 11.44 2.09
N LEU A 275 9.86 10.49 2.67
CA LEU A 275 9.27 9.35 1.94
C LEU A 275 8.32 9.79 0.83
N MET A 276 7.49 10.80 1.11
CA MET A 276 6.56 11.35 0.13
C MET A 276 7.27 12.11 -0.98
N LYS A 277 8.34 12.86 -0.66
CA LYS A 277 9.19 13.55 -1.64
C LYS A 277 9.78 12.57 -2.65
N VAL A 278 10.32 11.45 -2.20
CA VAL A 278 10.88 10.41 -3.10
C VAL A 278 9.79 9.54 -3.77
N LYS A 279 8.51 9.86 -3.57
CA LYS A 279 7.34 9.14 -4.12
C LYS A 279 7.31 7.66 -3.76
N PHE A 280 7.72 7.31 -2.53
CA PHE A 280 7.74 5.93 -2.06
C PHE A 280 6.34 5.43 -1.61
N GLY A 281 5.32 5.63 -2.46
CA GLY A 281 3.91 5.38 -2.10
C GLY A 281 3.57 3.91 -1.84
N VAL A 282 4.38 2.97 -2.37
CA VAL A 282 4.17 1.54 -2.14
C VAL A 282 4.44 1.10 -0.70
N ALA A 283 5.20 1.89 0.07
CA ALA A 283 5.44 1.62 1.50
C ALA A 283 4.28 2.06 2.41
N LYS A 284 3.30 2.84 1.90
CA LYS A 284 2.20 3.39 2.71
C LYS A 284 1.46 2.34 3.56
N PRO A 285 1.05 1.16 3.05
CA PRO A 285 0.35 0.17 3.87
C PRO A 285 1.20 -0.31 5.06
N PHE A 286 2.48 -0.60 4.84
CA PHE A 286 3.40 -1.02 5.89
C PHE A 286 3.60 0.09 6.93
N ILE A 287 3.80 1.33 6.49
CA ILE A 287 3.96 2.49 7.37
C ILE A 287 2.70 2.74 8.20
N LEU A 288 1.50 2.60 7.62
CA LEU A 288 0.23 2.76 8.36
C LEU A 288 0.11 1.76 9.50
N ARG A 289 0.49 0.50 9.27
CA ARG A 289 0.49 -0.51 10.34
C ARG A 289 1.48 -0.14 11.44
N CYS A 290 2.71 0.23 11.08
CA CYS A 290 3.72 0.68 12.06
C CYS A 290 3.24 1.92 12.83
N ALA A 291 2.61 2.88 12.16
CA ALA A 291 2.05 4.08 12.78
C ALA A 291 0.91 3.74 13.74
N ARG A 292 0.08 2.74 13.40
CA ARG A 292 -0.96 2.23 14.30
C ARG A 292 -0.37 1.51 15.51
N ASP A 293 0.64 0.66 15.32
CA ASP A 293 1.35 0.01 16.43
C ASP A 293 2.01 1.05 17.35
N PHE A 294 2.54 2.13 16.78
CA PHE A 294 3.07 3.24 17.53
C PHE A 294 1.97 3.90 18.37
N GLU A 295 0.82 4.27 17.78
CA GLU A 295 -0.32 4.84 18.52
C GLU A 295 -0.82 3.93 19.64
N GLU A 296 -0.88 2.62 19.38
CA GLU A 296 -1.47 1.63 20.29
C GLU A 296 -0.55 1.17 21.43
N GLY A 297 0.71 1.58 21.46
CA GLY A 297 1.63 1.13 22.52
C GLY A 297 2.71 0.16 22.09
N LYS A 298 2.53 -0.51 20.95
CA LYS A 298 3.25 -1.72 20.52
C LYS A 298 4.60 -1.44 19.87
N LEU A 299 4.75 -0.27 19.25
CA LEU A 299 6.01 0.20 18.65
C LEU A 299 6.45 1.47 19.39
N ASP A 300 7.73 1.58 19.76
CA ASP A 300 8.28 2.81 20.33
C ASP A 300 8.72 3.80 19.25
N TYR A 301 9.04 5.03 19.66
CA TYR A 301 9.42 6.11 18.75
C TYR A 301 10.75 5.80 18.05
N GLU A 302 11.74 5.29 18.78
CA GLU A 302 13.07 5.00 18.28
C GLU A 302 13.02 3.97 17.15
N ASN A 303 12.30 2.86 17.36
CA ASN A 303 12.09 1.84 16.35
C ASN A 303 11.30 2.37 15.16
N PHE A 304 10.21 3.13 15.39
CA PHE A 304 9.42 3.64 14.28
C PHE A 304 10.21 4.62 13.40
N CYS A 305 10.98 5.52 14.03
CA CYS A 305 11.84 6.46 13.34
C CYS A 305 12.95 5.74 12.54
N GLU A 306 13.60 4.74 13.14
CA GLU A 306 14.64 3.94 12.46
C GLU A 306 14.04 3.12 11.30
N ILE A 307 12.84 2.55 11.45
CA ILE A 307 12.12 1.86 10.37
C ILE A 307 11.93 2.80 9.17
N LEU A 308 11.43 4.02 9.39
CA LEU A 308 11.24 5.00 8.31
C LEU A 308 12.57 5.34 7.61
N GLN A 309 13.64 5.49 8.39
CA GLN A 309 14.98 5.74 7.85
C GLN A 309 15.51 4.57 7.02
N ILE A 310 15.34 3.33 7.49
CA ILE A 310 15.72 2.11 6.74
C ILE A 310 14.95 2.03 5.42
N LEU A 311 13.64 2.33 5.43
CA LEU A 311 12.81 2.35 4.24
C LEU A 311 13.27 3.42 3.23
N ILE A 312 13.57 4.64 3.69
CA ILE A 312 14.13 5.71 2.84
C ILE A 312 15.45 5.24 2.22
N SER A 313 16.40 4.78 3.04
CA SER A 313 17.70 4.30 2.58
C SER A 313 17.53 3.19 1.54
N TYR A 314 16.70 2.19 1.83
CA TYR A 314 16.44 1.08 0.93
C TYR A 314 15.90 1.53 -0.43
N PHE A 315 14.91 2.43 -0.44
CA PHE A 315 14.32 2.94 -1.68
C PHE A 315 15.30 3.79 -2.50
N VAL A 316 16.02 4.70 -1.84
CA VAL A 316 16.98 5.60 -2.50
C VAL A 316 18.14 4.79 -3.07
N ARG A 317 18.72 3.87 -2.29
CA ARG A 317 19.81 2.98 -2.73
C ARG A 317 19.40 2.13 -3.93
N ARG A 318 18.19 1.55 -3.89
CA ARG A 318 17.66 0.79 -5.03
C ARG A 318 17.43 1.65 -6.27
N SER A 319 16.98 2.89 -6.07
CA SER A 319 16.79 3.85 -7.16
C SER A 319 18.13 4.21 -7.83
N VAL A 320 19.18 4.46 -7.03
CA VAL A 320 20.56 4.69 -7.52
C VAL A 320 21.06 3.49 -8.31
N CYS A 321 20.85 2.26 -7.80
CA CYS A 321 21.27 1.05 -8.49
C CYS A 321 20.42 0.69 -9.74
N GLY A 322 19.29 1.39 -9.98
CA GLY A 322 18.39 1.12 -11.10
C GLY A 322 17.57 -0.17 -10.95
N GLU A 323 17.28 -0.58 -9.72
CA GLU A 323 16.52 -1.80 -9.44
C GLU A 323 15.02 -1.63 -9.78
N PRO A 324 14.36 -2.64 -10.37
CA PRO A 324 13.00 -2.49 -10.88
C PRO A 324 11.94 -2.42 -9.76
N ALA A 325 10.97 -1.50 -9.91
CA ALA A 325 9.91 -1.24 -8.93
C ALA A 325 8.98 -2.44 -8.60
N PRO A 326 8.57 -3.33 -9.54
CA PRO A 326 7.62 -4.40 -9.23
C PRO A 326 8.04 -5.35 -8.08
N ALA A 327 9.34 -5.70 -8.02
CA ALA A 327 9.87 -6.56 -6.96
C ALA A 327 9.78 -5.90 -5.57
N LEU A 328 9.77 -4.57 -5.50
CA LEU A 328 9.60 -3.83 -4.25
C LEU A 328 8.17 -3.92 -3.73
N THR A 329 7.19 -3.89 -4.63
CA THR A 329 5.77 -3.98 -4.30
C THR A 329 5.41 -5.31 -3.64
N GLU A 330 5.87 -6.42 -4.23
CA GLU A 330 5.63 -7.76 -3.68
C GLU A 330 6.26 -7.95 -2.30
N LEU A 331 7.49 -7.43 -2.12
CA LEU A 331 8.17 -7.48 -0.83
C LEU A 331 7.44 -6.65 0.23
N LEU A 332 7.09 -5.40 -0.05
CA LEU A 332 6.58 -4.48 0.98
C LEU A 332 5.17 -4.80 1.44
N TYR A 333 4.31 -5.31 0.54
CA TYR A 333 2.94 -5.63 0.93
C TYR A 333 2.86 -6.83 1.88
N SER A 334 3.76 -7.80 1.74
CA SER A 334 3.86 -8.94 2.66
C SER A 334 4.80 -8.69 3.84
N LEU A 335 5.58 -7.61 3.82
CA LEU A 335 6.66 -7.35 4.77
C LEU A 335 6.19 -7.42 6.23
N TYR A 336 5.06 -6.80 6.56
CA TYR A 336 4.61 -6.77 7.95
C TYR A 336 4.39 -8.20 8.49
N ARG A 337 3.68 -9.07 7.76
CA ARG A 337 3.50 -10.46 8.17
C ARG A 337 4.82 -11.23 8.20
N GLN A 338 5.75 -10.94 7.30
CA GLN A 338 7.08 -11.56 7.32
C GLN A 338 7.93 -11.16 8.53
N LEU A 339 7.71 -9.97 9.11
CA LEU A 339 8.37 -9.55 10.35
C LEU A 339 7.77 -10.22 11.60
N GLY A 340 6.53 -10.70 11.54
CA GLY A 340 5.88 -11.41 12.64
C GLY A 340 5.32 -10.49 13.73
N GLU A 341 5.28 -10.99 14.97
CA GLU A 341 4.67 -10.28 16.10
C GLU A 341 5.57 -9.15 16.67
N ASP A 342 6.89 -9.25 16.48
CA ASP A 342 7.88 -8.28 16.99
C ASP A 342 8.37 -7.33 15.89
N VAL A 343 7.46 -6.55 15.31
CA VAL A 343 7.82 -5.52 14.32
C VAL A 343 8.75 -4.50 14.99
N SER A 344 9.98 -4.44 14.50
CA SER A 344 11.04 -3.57 15.03
C SER A 344 12.04 -3.20 13.94
N ALA A 345 12.85 -2.18 14.19
CA ALA A 345 13.91 -1.80 13.27
C ALA A 345 14.93 -2.94 13.11
N ASP A 346 15.23 -3.65 14.20
CA ASP A 346 16.12 -4.81 14.19
C ASP A 346 15.60 -5.97 13.32
N ALA A 347 14.31 -6.33 13.47
CA ALA A 347 13.67 -7.33 12.63
C ALA A 347 13.73 -6.94 11.14
N LEU A 348 13.47 -5.66 10.82
CA LEU A 348 13.55 -5.15 9.45
C LEU A 348 14.97 -5.23 8.88
N LYS A 349 15.99 -4.87 9.68
CA LYS A 349 17.41 -5.00 9.28
C LYS A 349 17.78 -6.45 8.98
N ARG A 350 17.37 -7.40 9.83
CA ARG A 350 17.59 -8.84 9.60
C ARG A 350 16.91 -9.34 8.33
N TYR A 351 15.66 -8.94 8.09
CA TYR A 351 14.91 -9.34 6.90
C TYR A 351 15.56 -8.80 5.61
N LEU A 352 15.86 -7.50 5.56
CA LEU A 352 16.47 -6.88 4.38
C LEU A 352 17.94 -7.28 4.18
N GLY A 353 18.68 -7.53 5.27
CA GLY A 353 20.06 -8.01 5.21
C GLY A 353 20.19 -9.42 4.63
N LYS A 354 19.18 -10.28 4.83
CA LYS A 354 19.06 -11.61 4.21
C LYS A 354 18.48 -11.58 2.80
N SER A 355 17.87 -10.48 2.37
CA SER A 355 17.22 -10.36 1.05
C SER A 355 18.23 -10.40 -0.10
N VAL A 356 17.87 -11.04 -1.22
CA VAL A 356 18.78 -11.34 -2.34
C VAL A 356 18.19 -10.98 -3.70
N GLY A 357 19.04 -10.93 -4.73
CA GLY A 357 18.60 -10.66 -6.09
C GLY A 357 17.89 -9.30 -6.20
N ARG A 358 16.69 -9.30 -6.79
CA ARG A 358 15.90 -8.08 -7.08
C ARG A 358 15.33 -7.39 -5.83
N THR A 359 15.40 -8.05 -4.67
CA THR A 359 14.95 -7.50 -3.37
C THR A 359 16.12 -7.17 -2.43
N ALA A 360 17.36 -7.33 -2.89
CA ALA A 360 18.53 -7.07 -2.06
C ALA A 360 18.61 -5.60 -1.64
N PHE A 361 19.06 -5.35 -0.40
CA PHE A 361 19.45 -4.03 0.06
C PHE A 361 20.85 -3.68 -0.48
N PRO A 362 20.99 -2.70 -1.40
CA PRO A 362 22.30 -2.38 -1.97
C PRO A 362 23.29 -1.85 -0.92
N ASN A 363 24.48 -2.43 -0.87
CA ASN A 363 25.54 -2.01 0.04
C ASN A 363 26.34 -0.82 -0.53
N ASP A 364 27.23 -0.25 0.27
CA ASP A 364 28.06 0.89 -0.15
C ASP A 364 28.88 0.60 -1.41
N ASP A 365 29.44 -0.61 -1.56
CA ASP A 365 30.21 -0.97 -2.76
C ASP A 365 29.34 -0.90 -4.03
N LYS A 366 28.10 -1.39 -3.96
CA LYS A 366 27.14 -1.28 -5.07
C LYS A 366 26.76 0.17 -5.37
N ILE A 367 26.66 1.01 -4.35
CA ILE A 367 26.36 2.43 -4.52
C ILE A 367 27.52 3.13 -5.23
N LYS A 368 28.76 2.93 -4.76
CA LYS A 368 29.96 3.50 -5.39
C LYS A 368 30.06 3.09 -6.86
N ALA A 369 29.87 1.80 -7.16
CA ALA A 369 29.85 1.33 -8.55
C ALA A 369 28.71 1.96 -9.38
N ALA A 370 27.52 2.13 -8.80
CA ALA A 370 26.37 2.69 -9.51
C ALA A 370 26.54 4.19 -9.83
N PHE A 371 27.10 4.99 -8.93
CA PHE A 371 27.36 6.41 -9.17
C PHE A 371 28.26 6.65 -10.39
N LEU A 372 29.18 5.72 -10.69
CA LEU A 372 30.10 5.83 -11.82
C LEU A 372 29.45 5.65 -13.19
N VAL A 373 28.35 4.90 -13.29
CA VAL A 373 27.83 4.41 -14.58
C VAL A 373 26.35 4.68 -14.81
N ARG A 374 25.59 5.10 -13.79
CA ARG A 374 24.13 5.20 -13.89
C ARG A 374 23.68 6.58 -14.34
N ASN A 375 22.65 6.56 -15.20
CA ASN A 375 21.84 7.73 -15.50
C ASN A 375 20.96 8.07 -14.29
N ALA A 376 21.38 9.07 -13.52
CA ALA A 376 20.70 9.55 -12.33
C ALA A 376 19.44 10.37 -12.64
N TYR A 377 19.40 11.02 -13.81
CA TYR A 377 18.33 11.95 -14.18
C TYR A 377 16.99 11.24 -14.48
N ALA A 378 17.01 9.96 -14.86
CA ALA A 378 15.80 9.16 -15.03
C ALA A 378 14.91 9.13 -13.76
N ALA A 379 15.49 9.37 -12.58
CA ALA A 379 14.80 9.53 -11.31
C ALA A 379 15.00 10.94 -10.71
N ASN A 380 14.74 12.00 -11.50
CA ASN A 380 15.00 13.40 -11.15
C ASN A 380 14.64 13.80 -9.71
N GLN A 381 13.50 13.34 -9.18
CA GLN A 381 13.08 13.65 -7.82
C GLN A 381 13.98 13.02 -6.75
N VAL A 382 14.42 11.77 -6.95
CA VAL A 382 15.37 11.09 -6.07
C VAL A 382 16.76 11.71 -6.20
N CYS A 383 17.17 12.07 -7.42
CA CYS A 383 18.42 12.78 -7.67
C CYS A 383 18.48 14.12 -6.91
N LYS A 384 17.43 14.96 -7.02
CA LYS A 384 17.33 16.22 -6.28
C LYS A 384 17.44 16.00 -4.77
N PHE A 385 16.71 15.00 -4.26
CA PHE A 385 16.75 14.66 -2.84
C PHE A 385 18.14 14.23 -2.37
N ILE A 386 18.82 13.37 -3.14
CA ILE A 386 20.20 12.94 -2.83
C ILE A 386 21.14 14.12 -2.76
N LEU A 387 21.15 14.99 -3.78
CA LEU A 387 22.03 16.15 -3.83
C LEU A 387 21.75 17.10 -2.66
N LEU A 388 20.48 17.30 -2.30
CA LEU A 388 20.10 18.15 -1.17
C LEU A 388 20.61 17.58 0.17
N GLU A 389 20.50 16.27 0.37
CA GLU A 389 21.01 15.64 1.60
C GLU A 389 22.53 15.60 1.66
N ILE A 390 23.23 15.51 0.52
CA ILE A 390 24.69 15.69 0.44
C ILE A 390 25.07 17.13 0.77
N GLU A 391 24.39 18.13 0.22
CA GLU A 391 24.63 19.55 0.50
C GLU A 391 24.56 19.85 2.01
N LYS A 392 23.59 19.26 2.70
CA LYS A 392 23.40 19.42 4.16
C LYS A 392 24.55 18.87 5.01
N LEU A 393 25.46 18.06 4.46
CA LEU A 393 26.62 17.55 5.19
C LEU A 393 27.61 18.67 5.53
N SER A 394 27.78 19.63 4.62
CA SER A 394 28.75 20.72 4.76
C SER A 394 28.10 22.11 4.84
N ASN A 395 26.81 22.25 4.48
CA ASN A 395 26.06 23.50 4.55
C ASN A 395 24.93 23.38 5.57
N ALA A 396 25.08 24.08 6.71
CA ALA A 396 24.07 24.04 7.79
C ALA A 396 22.78 24.79 7.43
N GLU A 397 22.85 25.77 6.52
CA GLU A 397 21.72 26.62 6.12
C GLU A 397 21.61 26.69 4.59
N PRO A 398 21.34 25.57 3.90
CA PRO A 398 21.22 25.58 2.45
C PRO A 398 19.98 26.38 2.02
N PRO A 399 19.97 26.93 0.79
CA PRO A 399 18.80 27.58 0.23
C PRO A 399 17.56 26.68 0.30
N LYS A 400 16.38 27.30 0.42
CA LYS A 400 15.11 26.56 0.47
C LYS A 400 14.97 25.65 -0.75
N GLU A 401 14.62 24.38 -0.48
CA GLU A 401 14.48 23.33 -1.50
C GLU A 401 13.53 23.72 -2.66
N GLU A 402 12.48 24.49 -2.38
CA GLU A 402 11.53 24.96 -3.40
C GLU A 402 12.18 25.85 -4.47
N ASN A 403 13.26 26.55 -4.11
CA ASN A 403 13.99 27.46 -4.99
C ASN A 403 15.09 26.75 -5.78
N LEU A 404 15.31 25.45 -5.55
CA LEU A 404 16.39 24.69 -6.15
C LEU A 404 15.87 23.71 -7.18
N GLU A 405 16.61 23.55 -8.28
CA GLU A 405 16.39 22.53 -9.29
C GLU A 405 17.70 21.79 -9.57
N VAL A 406 17.58 20.60 -10.17
CA VAL A 406 18.75 19.86 -10.66
C VAL A 406 19.24 20.55 -11.93
N GLU A 407 20.49 20.99 -11.91
CA GLU A 407 21.19 21.61 -13.04
C GLU A 407 22.24 20.66 -13.60
N HIS A 408 22.37 20.68 -14.93
CA HIS A 408 23.42 19.98 -15.65
C HIS A 408 24.61 20.92 -15.84
N PHE A 409 25.78 20.59 -15.28
CA PHE A 409 26.96 21.44 -15.44
C PHE A 409 27.39 21.51 -16.90
N TYR A 410 27.71 20.37 -17.52
CA TYR A 410 27.68 20.21 -18.98
C TYR A 410 26.21 20.26 -19.45
N PRO A 411 25.79 21.27 -20.25
CA PRO A 411 24.39 21.49 -20.57
C PRO A 411 23.77 20.35 -21.41
N LYS A 412 22.45 20.16 -21.29
CA LYS A 412 21.69 19.25 -22.18
C LYS A 412 21.71 19.67 -23.65
N THR A 413 21.85 20.97 -23.90
CA THR A 413 21.98 21.55 -25.25
C THR A 413 23.33 22.25 -25.33
N PRO A 414 24.44 21.49 -25.42
CA PRO A 414 25.78 22.05 -25.34
C PRO A 414 26.11 22.89 -26.59
N THR A 415 26.97 23.89 -26.41
CA THR A 415 27.59 24.63 -27.52
C THR A 415 28.71 23.80 -28.15
N GLN A 416 29.22 24.23 -29.31
CA GLN A 416 30.38 23.58 -29.91
C GLN A 416 31.62 23.65 -28.99
N GLU A 417 31.80 24.77 -28.30
CA GLU A 417 32.85 24.96 -27.29
C GLU A 417 32.84 23.88 -26.20
N TRP A 418 31.66 23.52 -25.68
CA TRP A 418 31.52 22.42 -24.71
C TRP A 418 31.92 21.06 -25.31
N ARG A 419 31.56 20.79 -26.56
CA ARG A 419 31.92 19.54 -27.25
C ARG A 419 33.41 19.46 -27.52
N ASP A 420 34.03 20.56 -27.90
CA ASP A 420 35.47 20.64 -28.12
C ASP A 420 36.23 20.45 -26.80
N MET A 421 35.73 21.01 -25.68
CA MET A 421 36.32 20.88 -24.35
C MET A 421 36.33 19.42 -23.84
N VAL A 422 35.20 18.70 -23.96
CA VAL A 422 35.12 17.30 -23.50
C VAL A 422 35.81 16.31 -24.45
N GLY A 423 36.14 16.73 -25.67
CA GLY A 423 36.78 15.92 -26.70
C GLY A 423 35.83 14.86 -27.29
N ASP A 424 35.79 13.66 -26.70
CA ASP A 424 34.89 12.58 -27.11
C ASP A 424 33.45 12.84 -26.64
N TYR A 425 32.82 13.85 -27.26
CA TYR A 425 31.50 14.32 -26.86
C TYR A 425 30.41 13.28 -27.07
N PHE A 426 30.57 12.33 -28.01
CA PHE A 426 29.58 11.27 -28.22
C PHE A 426 29.51 10.35 -27.00
N THR A 427 30.66 9.84 -26.54
CA THR A 427 30.74 9.02 -25.33
C THR A 427 30.33 9.83 -24.10
N PHE A 428 30.75 11.09 -24.00
CA PHE A 428 30.37 11.96 -22.90
C PHE A 428 28.84 12.19 -22.84
N GLU A 429 28.20 12.56 -23.95
CA GLU A 429 26.76 12.82 -24.00
C GLU A 429 25.94 11.54 -23.71
N GLN A 430 26.46 10.37 -24.08
CA GLN A 430 25.84 9.08 -23.82
C GLN A 430 25.95 8.65 -22.33
N ASP A 431 27.15 8.70 -21.76
CA ASP A 431 27.46 8.05 -20.48
C ASP A 431 27.57 9.03 -19.31
N CYS A 432 27.99 10.28 -19.57
CA CYS A 432 28.30 11.28 -18.54
C CYS A 432 27.22 12.35 -18.38
N LEU A 433 26.47 12.69 -19.43
CA LEU A 433 25.50 13.80 -19.42
C LEU A 433 24.53 13.72 -18.23
N ASN A 434 23.96 12.56 -17.97
CA ASN A 434 22.98 12.36 -16.91
C ASN A 434 23.56 11.66 -15.68
N ASN A 435 24.88 11.58 -15.57
CA ASN A 435 25.57 10.99 -14.43
C ASN A 435 25.59 11.99 -13.25
N PHE A 436 25.52 11.51 -12.00
CA PHE A 436 25.64 12.33 -10.79
C PHE A 436 26.83 13.30 -10.81
N GLY A 437 27.98 12.88 -11.34
CA GLY A 437 29.16 13.74 -11.47
C GLY A 437 28.92 14.99 -12.33
N ASN A 438 27.98 14.97 -13.28
CA ASN A 438 27.61 16.15 -14.08
C ASN A 438 26.42 16.94 -13.51
N LEU A 439 25.75 16.44 -12.46
CA LEU A 439 24.54 17.04 -11.91
C LEU A 439 24.84 17.83 -10.64
N THR A 440 24.17 18.95 -10.46
CA THR A 440 24.24 19.76 -9.24
C THR A 440 22.90 20.40 -8.90
N LEU A 441 22.84 21.17 -7.81
CA LEU A 441 21.71 22.01 -7.48
C LEU A 441 21.98 23.46 -7.88
N SER A 442 20.93 24.15 -8.36
CA SER A 442 20.97 25.59 -8.60
C SER A 442 19.57 26.19 -8.45
N GLY A 443 19.53 27.45 -7.99
CA GLY A 443 18.31 28.28 -8.04
C GLY A 443 18.32 29.28 -9.19
N GLN A 444 19.28 29.16 -10.11
CA GLN A 444 19.52 30.09 -11.21
C GLN A 444 19.64 29.36 -12.55
N ASN A 445 18.98 28.20 -12.72
CA ASN A 445 19.08 27.37 -13.94
C ASN A 445 18.80 28.17 -15.23
N GLN A 446 17.84 29.11 -15.18
CA GLN A 446 17.53 30.00 -16.32
C GLN A 446 18.71 30.91 -16.70
N LYS A 447 19.55 31.31 -15.74
CA LYS A 447 20.74 32.12 -15.99
C LYS A 447 21.92 31.27 -16.43
N LEU A 448 22.09 30.06 -15.88
CA LEU A 448 23.18 29.15 -16.25
C LEU A 448 22.96 28.57 -17.65
N GLY A 449 21.82 27.94 -17.90
CA GLY A 449 21.41 27.44 -19.20
C GLY A 449 22.52 26.70 -19.96
N ASN A 450 22.74 27.10 -21.22
CA ASN A 450 23.78 26.57 -22.10
C ASN A 450 25.00 27.48 -22.22
N LYS A 451 25.26 28.33 -21.21
CA LYS A 451 26.46 29.19 -21.19
C LYS A 451 27.75 28.36 -21.21
N SER A 452 28.85 29.01 -21.58
CA SER A 452 30.19 28.41 -21.57
C SER A 452 30.60 27.96 -20.17
N TYR A 453 31.65 27.13 -20.10
CA TYR A 453 32.22 26.64 -18.85
C TYR A 453 32.56 27.81 -17.91
N GLU A 454 33.31 28.79 -18.39
CA GLU A 454 33.79 29.94 -17.62
C GLU A 454 32.63 30.78 -17.11
N ALA A 455 31.63 31.05 -17.97
CA ALA A 455 30.46 31.81 -17.57
C ALA A 455 29.59 31.07 -16.55
N LYS A 456 29.55 29.73 -16.57
CA LYS A 456 28.88 28.95 -15.52
C LYS A 456 29.65 29.03 -14.20
N ILE A 457 30.97 28.90 -14.22
CA ILE A 457 31.81 29.05 -13.02
C ILE A 457 31.64 30.44 -12.41
N GLU A 458 31.78 31.52 -13.19
CA GLU A 458 31.60 32.89 -12.71
C GLU A 458 30.23 33.12 -12.06
N LEU A 459 29.16 32.58 -12.66
CA LEU A 459 27.82 32.68 -12.10
C LEU A 459 27.67 31.85 -10.81
N MET A 460 28.26 30.66 -10.75
CA MET A 460 28.24 29.82 -9.54
C MET A 460 29.02 30.47 -8.40
N GLU A 461 30.15 31.09 -8.68
CA GLU A 461 30.92 31.89 -7.71
C GLU A 461 30.11 33.10 -7.22
N GLN A 462 29.48 33.83 -8.14
CA GLN A 462 28.63 34.99 -7.82
C GLN A 462 27.45 34.62 -6.92
N TYR A 463 26.89 33.41 -7.08
CA TYR A 463 25.74 32.91 -6.34
C TYR A 463 26.08 31.72 -5.42
N SER A 464 27.28 31.76 -4.79
CA SER A 464 27.93 30.72 -3.97
C SER A 464 27.22 30.37 -2.66
N SER A 465 25.94 30.00 -2.77
CA SER A 465 25.08 29.58 -1.64
C SER A 465 25.02 28.06 -1.48
N LEU A 466 25.65 27.30 -2.37
CA LEU A 466 25.64 25.84 -2.39
C LEU A 466 27.07 25.30 -2.44
N HIS A 467 27.48 24.57 -1.40
CA HIS A 467 28.82 24.00 -1.29
C HIS A 467 29.07 22.88 -2.31
N LEU A 468 28.02 22.21 -2.80
CA LEU A 468 28.11 21.26 -3.92
C LEU A 468 28.75 21.87 -5.18
N ASN A 469 28.61 23.18 -5.38
CA ASN A 469 29.16 23.89 -6.53
C ASN A 469 30.65 24.24 -6.37
N ASP A 470 31.17 24.23 -5.14
CA ASP A 470 32.59 24.50 -4.84
C ASP A 470 33.51 23.51 -5.55
N TYR A 471 33.02 22.29 -5.83
CA TYR A 471 33.78 21.30 -6.59
C TYR A 471 34.12 21.84 -8.00
N PHE A 472 33.19 22.50 -8.67
CA PHE A 472 33.43 23.06 -10.00
C PHE A 472 34.32 24.31 -9.93
N ILE A 473 34.09 25.15 -8.92
CA ILE A 473 34.83 26.40 -8.69
C ILE A 473 36.31 26.13 -8.39
N ASN A 474 36.59 25.10 -7.59
CA ASN A 474 37.95 24.80 -7.14
C ASN A 474 38.73 23.88 -8.09
N ASN A 475 38.06 23.12 -8.96
CA ASN A 475 38.70 22.29 -10.00
C ASN A 475 38.66 23.00 -11.35
N THR A 476 39.28 24.18 -11.41
CA THR A 476 39.43 24.93 -12.64
C THR A 476 40.53 24.27 -13.47
N HIS A 477 40.28 24.00 -14.76
CA HIS A 477 41.24 23.91 -15.90
C HIS A 477 40.76 22.94 -17.01
N SER A 478 39.87 21.99 -16.72
CA SER A 478 39.28 21.08 -17.73
C SER A 478 37.97 20.45 -17.24
N TRP A 479 37.10 20.05 -18.18
CA TRP A 479 35.92 19.23 -17.88
C TRP A 479 35.74 18.16 -18.95
N GLY A 480 35.71 16.90 -18.53
CA GLY A 480 35.59 15.73 -19.40
C GLY A 480 35.16 14.48 -18.64
N ILE A 481 35.32 13.32 -19.27
CA ILE A 481 34.86 12.03 -18.74
C ILE A 481 35.53 11.71 -17.38
N GLU A 482 36.83 11.98 -17.26
CA GLU A 482 37.58 11.66 -16.03
C GLU A 482 37.22 12.59 -14.87
N GLU A 483 36.94 13.87 -15.13
CA GLU A 483 36.47 14.82 -14.11
C GLU A 483 35.06 14.47 -13.63
N VAL A 484 34.16 14.07 -14.54
CA VAL A 484 32.83 13.57 -14.18
C VAL A 484 32.97 12.30 -13.32
N ARG A 485 33.85 11.36 -13.70
CA ARG A 485 34.11 10.15 -12.93
C ARG A 485 34.62 10.49 -11.52
N ALA A 486 35.65 11.33 -11.40
CA ALA A 486 36.22 11.73 -10.12
C ALA A 486 35.17 12.40 -9.21
N ARG A 487 34.34 13.30 -9.76
CA ARG A 487 33.26 13.92 -9.00
C ARG A 487 32.19 12.91 -8.59
N SER A 488 31.92 11.90 -9.43
CA SER A 488 30.98 10.83 -9.11
C SER A 488 31.44 9.98 -7.94
N GLU A 489 32.74 9.66 -7.88
CA GLU A 489 33.36 8.96 -6.75
C GLU A 489 33.26 9.79 -5.47
N TYR A 490 33.60 11.08 -5.55
CA TYR A 490 33.45 12.02 -4.44
C TYR A 490 32.00 12.06 -3.92
N LEU A 491 31.01 12.21 -4.82
CA LEU A 491 29.59 12.23 -4.44
C LEU A 491 29.11 10.90 -3.87
N ALA A 492 29.64 9.77 -4.35
CA ALA A 492 29.31 8.45 -3.81
C ALA A 492 29.82 8.30 -2.36
N ASP A 493 31.02 8.81 -2.07
CA ASP A 493 31.55 8.83 -0.71
C ASP A 493 30.72 9.74 0.20
N GLN A 494 30.32 10.92 -0.28
CA GLN A 494 29.41 11.80 0.47
C GLN A 494 28.04 11.15 0.70
N PHE A 495 27.47 10.49 -0.31
CA PHE A 495 26.20 9.75 -0.19
C PHE A 495 26.26 8.74 0.96
N CYS A 496 27.36 7.99 1.09
CA CYS A 496 27.52 6.98 2.13
C CYS A 496 27.62 7.59 3.54
N GLN A 497 28.00 8.88 3.65
CA GLN A 497 28.05 9.62 4.92
C GLN A 497 26.68 10.20 5.33
N VAL A 498 25.75 10.39 4.39
CA VAL A 498 24.41 10.89 4.67
C VAL A 498 23.68 9.92 5.61
N GLY A 499 23.28 10.42 6.79
CA GLY A 499 22.59 9.62 7.81
C GLY A 499 21.35 8.91 7.28
N LEU A 500 20.55 9.58 6.45
CA LEU A 500 19.34 9.04 5.83
C LEU A 500 19.59 7.87 4.88
N PHE A 501 20.80 7.76 4.32
CA PHE A 501 21.14 6.76 3.31
C PHE A 501 22.09 5.71 3.84
N LYS A 502 22.24 5.56 5.16
CA LYS A 502 23.15 4.57 5.76
C LYS A 502 22.90 3.15 5.26
N ASP A 503 23.98 2.40 5.10
CA ASP A 503 23.95 0.97 4.84
C ASP A 503 23.50 0.19 6.09
N LEU A 504 23.06 -1.05 5.88
CA LEU A 504 22.86 -2.01 6.95
C LEU A 504 24.22 -2.43 7.56
N PRO A 505 24.33 -2.51 8.89
CA PRO A 505 25.53 -3.04 9.54
C PRO A 505 25.88 -4.45 9.05
N LYS A 506 27.18 -4.77 9.00
CA LYS A 506 27.69 -6.03 8.41
C LYS A 506 27.12 -7.29 9.06
N GLU A 507 26.82 -7.25 10.35
CA GLU A 507 26.20 -8.34 11.12
C GLU A 507 24.79 -8.73 10.64
N TYR A 508 24.06 -7.83 10.00
CA TYR A 508 22.76 -8.17 9.41
C TYR A 508 22.89 -8.82 8.03
N ARG A 509 24.07 -8.70 7.41
CA ARG A 509 24.40 -9.28 6.10
C ARG A 509 25.08 -10.64 6.23
N THR A 510 25.60 -10.99 7.40
CA THR A 510 26.14 -12.32 7.67
C THR A 510 25.00 -13.33 7.67
N ARG A 511 25.00 -14.19 6.66
CA ARG A 511 24.11 -15.36 6.66
C ARG A 511 24.67 -16.36 7.66
N GLU A 512 23.78 -17.03 8.39
CA GLU A 512 24.18 -18.26 9.07
C GLU A 512 24.89 -19.14 8.05
N ILE A 513 26.11 -19.53 8.40
CA ILE A 513 26.89 -20.49 7.64
C ILE A 513 25.98 -21.71 7.51
N ASN A 514 25.69 -22.10 6.28
CA ASN A 514 25.02 -23.35 5.90
C ASN A 514 25.02 -24.38 7.03
N LYS A 515 23.84 -24.77 7.54
CA LYS A 515 23.76 -25.84 8.55
C LYS A 515 24.29 -27.13 7.94
N THR A 516 24.89 -27.97 8.76
CA THR A 516 25.38 -29.29 8.37
C THR A 516 24.59 -30.39 9.07
N LEU A 517 24.83 -31.65 8.73
CA LEU A 517 24.24 -32.77 9.49
C LEU A 517 24.87 -32.95 10.89
N ASP A 518 25.90 -32.18 11.24
CA ASP A 518 26.44 -32.10 12.61
C ASP A 518 25.67 -31.09 13.49
N ASP A 519 24.85 -30.21 12.88
CA ASP A 519 24.09 -29.16 13.57
C ASP A 519 22.67 -29.62 14.00
N ASP A 520 22.07 -28.90 14.95
CA ASP A 520 20.66 -29.12 15.31
C ASP A 520 19.71 -28.57 14.21
N LEU A 521 18.97 -29.50 13.59
CA LEU A 521 18.04 -29.23 12.49
C LEU A 521 16.58 -29.04 12.95
N THR A 522 16.27 -29.02 14.25
CA THR A 522 14.89 -29.07 14.79
C THR A 522 13.92 -28.04 14.18
N ASN A 523 14.41 -26.85 13.81
CA ASN A 523 13.61 -25.77 13.19
C ASN A 523 14.13 -25.34 11.80
N HIS A 524 14.87 -26.22 11.11
CA HIS A 524 15.46 -25.89 9.82
C HIS A 524 14.51 -26.21 8.66
N ASN A 525 14.35 -25.27 7.72
CA ASN A 525 13.52 -25.46 6.54
C ASN A 525 14.36 -26.10 5.41
N LEU A 526 14.18 -27.41 5.21
CA LEU A 526 14.92 -28.17 4.22
C LEU A 526 14.52 -27.79 2.78
N GLN A 527 15.49 -27.44 1.94
CA GLN A 527 15.32 -27.26 0.50
C GLN A 527 16.26 -28.15 -0.31
N SER A 528 17.49 -28.30 0.17
CA SER A 528 18.53 -29.07 -0.51
C SER A 528 19.61 -29.58 0.44
N VAL A 529 20.35 -30.58 -0.02
CA VAL A 529 21.60 -31.01 0.61
C VAL A 529 22.72 -30.97 -0.43
N LYS A 530 23.85 -30.36 -0.07
CA LYS A 530 25.11 -30.47 -0.80
C LYS A 530 25.91 -31.59 -0.15
N LEU A 531 26.21 -32.60 -0.96
CA LEU A 531 26.94 -33.80 -0.57
C LEU A 531 28.46 -33.56 -0.58
N PRO A 532 29.28 -34.43 0.05
CA PRO A 532 30.72 -34.26 0.10
C PRO A 532 31.39 -34.19 -1.28
N ASN A 533 30.84 -34.87 -2.30
CA ASN A 533 31.29 -34.77 -3.70
C ASN A 533 30.88 -33.46 -4.42
N HIS A 534 30.39 -32.46 -3.68
CA HIS A 534 29.90 -31.16 -4.13
C HIS A 534 28.62 -31.17 -4.97
N GLN A 535 28.00 -32.33 -5.20
CA GLN A 535 26.69 -32.39 -5.85
C GLN A 535 25.61 -31.87 -4.91
N ARG A 536 24.67 -31.09 -5.45
CA ARG A 536 23.48 -30.64 -4.74
C ARG A 536 22.28 -31.47 -5.14
N LYS A 537 21.58 -32.04 -4.16
CA LYS A 537 20.32 -32.76 -4.33
C LYS A 537 19.20 -31.97 -3.68
N THR A 538 18.01 -32.01 -4.29
CA THR A 538 16.80 -31.46 -3.68
C THR A 538 16.39 -32.33 -2.49
N ALA A 539 16.10 -31.69 -1.35
CA ALA A 539 15.66 -32.35 -0.14
C ALA A 539 14.69 -31.41 0.58
N ARG A 540 13.39 -31.56 0.31
CA ARG A 540 12.33 -30.65 0.81
C ARG A 540 11.70 -31.11 2.12
N ASN A 541 12.01 -32.32 2.54
CA ASN A 541 11.46 -32.97 3.72
C ASN A 541 12.45 -34.02 4.23
N ALA A 542 12.19 -34.54 5.42
CA ALA A 542 13.07 -35.50 6.07
C ALA A 542 13.29 -36.79 5.25
N LYS A 543 12.26 -37.26 4.53
CA LYS A 543 12.35 -38.44 3.67
C LYS A 543 13.34 -38.24 2.53
N GLU A 544 13.22 -37.11 1.82
CA GLU A 544 14.12 -36.78 0.70
C GLU A 544 15.56 -36.55 1.18
N LEU A 545 15.76 -35.95 2.36
CA LEU A 545 17.09 -35.79 2.94
C LEU A 545 17.74 -37.14 3.25
N VAL A 546 17.00 -38.04 3.91
CA VAL A 546 17.47 -39.41 4.21
C VAL A 546 17.82 -40.15 2.92
N SER A 547 16.96 -40.10 1.90
CA SER A 547 17.24 -40.73 0.60
C SER A 547 18.51 -40.17 -0.03
N ALA A 548 18.66 -38.85 -0.11
CA ALA A 548 19.83 -38.22 -0.73
C ALA A 548 21.15 -38.58 -0.01
N VAL A 549 21.13 -38.65 1.32
CA VAL A 549 22.30 -38.98 2.15
C VAL A 549 22.65 -40.47 2.02
N ILE A 550 21.68 -41.37 2.21
CA ILE A 550 21.93 -42.82 2.17
C ILE A 550 22.28 -43.28 0.76
N ASP A 551 21.64 -42.75 -0.28
CA ASP A 551 22.03 -43.05 -1.66
C ASP A 551 23.49 -42.65 -1.92
N TYR A 552 23.93 -41.49 -1.40
CA TYR A 552 25.33 -41.08 -1.46
C TYR A 552 26.25 -42.07 -0.73
N LEU A 553 25.89 -42.52 0.48
CA LEU A 553 26.67 -43.51 1.23
C LEU A 553 26.76 -44.84 0.48
N LEU A 554 25.66 -45.32 -0.11
CA LEU A 554 25.65 -46.57 -0.88
C LEU A 554 26.43 -46.47 -2.19
N GLU A 555 26.53 -45.29 -2.77
CA GLU A 555 27.32 -45.04 -4.00
C GLU A 555 28.81 -44.85 -3.70
N ASN A 556 29.18 -44.24 -2.57
CA ASN A 556 30.54 -43.73 -2.32
C ASN A 556 31.25 -44.37 -1.12
N ALA A 557 30.52 -45.02 -0.22
CA ALA A 557 31.02 -45.59 1.04
C ALA A 557 30.34 -46.93 1.37
N ARG A 558 30.03 -47.73 0.35
CA ARG A 558 29.18 -48.94 0.48
C ARG A 558 29.72 -49.98 1.46
N GLU A 559 31.01 -50.29 1.39
CA GLU A 559 31.63 -51.30 2.27
C GLU A 559 31.57 -50.86 3.74
N ALA A 560 31.80 -49.57 4.00
CA ALA A 560 31.70 -49.00 5.34
C ALA A 560 30.24 -48.99 5.83
N PHE A 561 29.29 -48.65 4.96
CA PHE A 561 27.86 -48.72 5.26
C PHE A 561 27.42 -50.14 5.62
N GLU A 562 27.77 -51.13 4.80
CA GLU A 562 27.43 -52.54 5.04
C GLU A 562 28.09 -53.03 6.33
N SER A 563 29.39 -52.74 6.55
CA SER A 563 30.10 -53.13 7.77
C SER A 563 29.52 -52.49 9.03
N TYR A 564 29.08 -51.22 8.95
CA TYR A 564 28.48 -50.54 10.10
C TYR A 564 27.09 -51.10 10.41
N THR A 565 26.30 -51.40 9.39
CA THR A 565 24.90 -51.84 9.52
C THR A 565 24.68 -53.35 9.66
N ASP A 566 25.77 -54.14 9.68
CA ASP A 566 25.77 -55.59 9.94
C ASP A 566 25.61 -55.93 11.43
N ASP A 567 25.85 -54.96 12.32
CA ASP A 567 25.61 -55.11 13.76
C ASP A 567 24.12 -54.86 14.07
N GLU A 568 23.45 -55.72 14.84
CA GLU A 568 22.03 -55.52 15.23
C GLU A 568 21.85 -54.33 16.20
N SER A 569 22.91 -53.59 16.52
CA SER A 569 22.89 -52.44 17.43
C SER A 569 22.26 -51.17 16.84
N GLN A 570 22.21 -50.99 15.51
CA GLN A 570 21.57 -49.80 14.91
C GLN A 570 20.06 -49.93 14.83
N ARG A 571 19.37 -49.20 15.71
CA ARG A 571 17.89 -49.26 15.84
C ARG A 571 17.11 -48.58 14.73
N TYR A 572 17.79 -48.03 13.71
CA TYR A 572 17.21 -47.23 12.64
C TYR A 572 17.42 -47.82 11.23
N ILE A 573 18.11 -48.96 11.09
CA ILE A 573 18.19 -49.73 9.83
C ILE A 573 17.53 -51.10 10.05
N TYR A 574 16.62 -51.48 9.15
CA TYR A 574 15.87 -52.73 9.24
C TYR A 574 15.96 -53.50 7.92
N TRP A 575 16.58 -54.68 7.98
CA TRP A 575 16.69 -55.61 6.84
C TRP A 575 15.45 -56.49 6.64
N ASP A 576 14.52 -56.51 7.61
CA ASP A 576 13.25 -57.23 7.55
C ASP A 576 12.07 -56.26 7.36
N LYS A 577 11.34 -56.45 6.26
CA LYS A 577 10.19 -55.61 5.89
C LYS A 577 9.07 -55.64 6.93
N ALA A 578 8.77 -56.80 7.52
CA ALA A 578 7.72 -56.93 8.52
C ALA A 578 8.11 -56.21 9.82
N LYS A 579 9.38 -56.30 10.24
CA LYS A 579 9.90 -55.55 11.40
C LYS A 579 9.84 -54.04 11.18
N ALA A 580 10.18 -53.55 10.00
CA ALA A 580 10.09 -52.13 9.65
C ALA A 580 8.63 -51.64 9.66
N GLN A 581 7.70 -52.40 9.07
CA GLN A 581 6.28 -52.06 9.02
C GLN A 581 5.60 -52.04 10.40
N LEU A 582 6.05 -52.87 11.36
CA LEU A 582 5.53 -52.83 12.74
C LEU A 582 5.82 -51.52 13.49
N ARG A 583 6.82 -50.75 13.00
CA ARG A 583 7.19 -49.44 13.53
C ARG A 583 6.47 -48.29 12.82
N ASP A 584 5.81 -48.54 11.70
CA ASP A 584 5.09 -47.53 10.93
C ASP A 584 3.83 -47.08 11.69
N ARG A 585 3.96 -45.98 12.44
CA ARG A 585 2.93 -45.37 13.30
C ARG A 585 3.05 -43.86 13.21
N ASP A 586 1.98 -43.14 13.59
CA ASP A 586 1.97 -41.68 13.63
C ASP A 586 3.22 -41.12 14.33
N GLY A 587 3.95 -40.23 13.64
CA GLY A 587 5.20 -39.64 14.13
C GLY A 587 6.48 -40.41 13.79
N THR A 588 6.39 -41.51 13.02
CA THR A 588 7.54 -42.28 12.53
C THR A 588 7.82 -41.97 11.06
N LEU A 589 9.10 -41.87 10.71
CA LEU A 589 9.60 -41.76 9.35
C LEU A 589 10.14 -43.12 8.91
N VAL A 590 9.53 -43.72 7.89
CA VAL A 590 9.98 -44.95 7.25
C VAL A 590 10.38 -44.66 5.80
N VAL A 591 11.63 -44.92 5.45
CA VAL A 591 12.18 -44.69 4.09
C VAL A 591 12.65 -46.03 3.51
N PRO A 592 12.00 -46.57 2.48
CA PRO A 592 12.35 -47.85 1.89
C PRO A 592 13.52 -47.73 0.89
N PHE A 593 14.48 -48.64 0.97
CA PHE A 593 15.56 -48.82 0.01
C PHE A 593 15.44 -50.21 -0.64
N GLU A 594 14.34 -50.44 -1.36
CA GLU A 594 13.93 -51.76 -1.84
C GLU A 594 14.98 -52.46 -2.72
N LYS A 595 15.72 -51.69 -3.53
CA LYS A 595 16.83 -52.19 -4.35
C LYS A 595 17.92 -52.88 -3.51
N TYR A 596 18.11 -52.43 -2.27
CA TYR A 596 19.13 -52.89 -1.35
C TYR A 596 18.57 -53.75 -0.22
N GLY A 597 17.25 -53.94 -0.16
CA GLY A 597 16.60 -54.87 0.78
C GLY A 597 16.46 -54.36 2.23
N PHE A 598 16.59 -53.06 2.48
CA PHE A 598 16.45 -52.51 3.84
C PHE A 598 15.52 -51.28 3.91
N TYR A 599 15.20 -50.88 5.14
CA TYR A 599 14.38 -49.73 5.47
C TYR A 599 15.08 -48.87 6.52
N PHE A 600 15.11 -47.55 6.31
CA PHE A 600 15.50 -46.59 7.35
C PHE A 600 14.26 -46.20 8.16
N VAL A 601 14.35 -46.29 9.49
CA VAL A 601 13.23 -46.01 10.41
C VAL A 601 13.70 -45.09 11.54
N SER A 602 13.08 -43.92 11.64
CA SER A 602 13.41 -42.91 12.65
C SER A 602 12.14 -42.22 13.17
N GLY A 603 12.23 -41.48 14.29
CA GLY A 603 11.21 -40.47 14.58
C GLY A 603 11.17 -39.40 13.47
N ALA A 604 9.98 -38.89 13.16
CA ALA A 604 9.77 -37.94 12.06
C ALA A 604 10.29 -36.52 12.33
N SER A 605 10.67 -36.20 13.58
CA SER A 605 11.30 -34.91 13.89
C SER A 605 12.70 -34.82 13.26
N LEU A 606 13.06 -33.61 12.82
CA LEU A 606 14.39 -33.34 12.24
C LEU A 606 15.52 -33.62 13.24
N GLN A 607 15.25 -33.50 14.55
CA GLN A 607 16.20 -33.85 15.60
C GLN A 607 16.53 -35.34 15.60
N ASN A 608 15.52 -36.22 15.63
CA ASN A 608 15.72 -37.66 15.72
C ASN A 608 16.30 -38.22 14.43
N MET A 609 15.76 -37.79 13.28
CA MET A 609 16.26 -38.20 11.97
C MET A 609 17.68 -37.66 11.74
N GLY A 610 17.96 -36.40 12.11
CA GLY A 610 19.29 -35.81 12.00
C GLY A 610 20.34 -36.56 12.82
N SER A 611 20.02 -36.92 14.07
CA SER A 611 20.91 -37.73 14.92
C SER A 611 21.20 -39.10 14.31
N ASN A 612 20.18 -39.80 13.82
CA ASN A 612 20.36 -41.12 13.19
C ASN A 612 21.20 -41.05 11.90
N LEU A 613 21.02 -40.00 11.08
CA LEU A 613 21.86 -39.77 9.90
C LEU A 613 23.30 -39.44 10.29
N ARG A 614 23.50 -38.61 11.32
CA ARG A 614 24.83 -38.27 11.83
C ARG A 614 25.58 -39.51 12.32
N ASP A 615 24.92 -40.37 13.10
CA ASP A 615 25.50 -41.61 13.60
C ASP A 615 25.86 -42.56 12.44
N LEU A 616 24.98 -42.66 11.44
CA LEU A 616 25.22 -43.45 10.23
C LEU A 616 26.40 -42.95 9.39
N ILE A 617 26.53 -41.63 9.23
CA ILE A 617 27.65 -41.01 8.48
C ILE A 617 28.97 -41.23 9.21
N LEU A 618 29.00 -41.02 10.53
CA LEU A 618 30.17 -41.30 11.36
C LEU A 618 30.55 -42.78 11.30
N GLY A 619 29.56 -43.67 11.31
CA GLY A 619 29.74 -45.11 11.14
C GLY A 619 30.32 -45.52 9.77
N CYS A 620 30.15 -44.68 8.75
CA CYS A 620 30.74 -44.86 7.42
C CYS A 620 32.09 -44.16 7.26
N ASP A 621 32.74 -43.74 8.35
CA ASP A 621 34.01 -42.99 8.38
C ASP A 621 34.00 -41.67 7.57
N LEU A 622 32.86 -40.98 7.55
CA LEU A 622 32.69 -39.68 6.91
C LEU A 622 32.38 -38.58 7.93
N ASP A 623 32.66 -37.32 7.58
CA ASP A 623 32.35 -36.16 8.43
C ASP A 623 30.93 -35.63 8.13
N PRO A 624 29.99 -35.63 9.09
CA PRO A 624 28.66 -35.03 8.92
C PRO A 624 28.69 -33.54 8.53
N ARG A 625 29.80 -32.83 8.80
CA ARG A 625 29.99 -31.43 8.41
C ARG A 625 30.12 -31.23 6.90
N ASP A 626 30.50 -32.27 6.16
CA ASP A 626 30.61 -32.21 4.70
C ASP A 626 29.23 -32.31 4.00
N PHE A 627 28.19 -32.65 4.77
CA PHE A 627 26.80 -32.68 4.31
C PHE A 627 26.11 -31.38 4.68
N ILE A 628 26.15 -30.43 3.76
CA ILE A 628 25.60 -29.09 3.95
C ILE A 628 24.12 -29.08 3.60
N VAL A 629 23.29 -28.79 4.59
CA VAL A 629 21.84 -28.62 4.49
C VAL A 629 21.51 -27.15 4.24
N GLY A 630 20.58 -26.89 3.32
CA GLY A 630 20.09 -25.53 3.07
C GLY A 630 18.73 -25.48 2.43
#